data_AF-A0A1H5M456-F1
#
_entry.id   AF-A0A1H5M456-F1
#
_cell.length_a   1.000
_cell.length_b   1.000
_cell.length_c   1.000
_cell.angle_alpha   90.00
_cell.angle_beta   90.00
_cell.angle_gamma   90.00
#
_symmetry.space_group_name_H-M   'P 1'
#
loop_
_entity.id
_entity.type
_entity.pdbx_description
1 polymer ?
#
loop_
_entity_poly.entity_id
_entity_poly.type
_entity_poly.pdbx_seq_one_letter_code
_entity_poly.pdbx_strand_id
1 'polypeptide(L)'
;MAGHPSTSPHDHARALAQRVRALREDRGWTRERLAKEAGIAVGTLGRLESEGAIQPGFFTVGAVAGALAVSLDDLFRETRATPGLWSVGYEGRDIDSFVASLLDSRIDVVADVRLTPISRKKGFSKTRLGVALAEAGIEYTHLRGLGNPKDNREPFWDGRLEVGRARFRGLLASEEAQSDLDRLAEHARQFRVAVLCFEKDESRCHRQVVLETVRKRAAVPVTPLA
;
A
#
# COMPACT_ATOMS: atom_id res chain seq x y z
N MET A 1 -7.82 6.38 18.75
CA MET A 1 -8.07 7.03 17.44
C MET A 1 -6.72 7.15 16.75
N ALA A 2 -6.37 6.19 15.91
CA ALA A 2 -5.07 6.15 15.25
C ALA A 2 -5.09 7.08 14.03
N GLY A 3 -4.24 8.11 14.06
CA GLY A 3 -4.04 9.01 12.93
C GLY A 3 -3.49 8.24 11.75
N HIS A 4 -4.13 8.38 10.59
CA HIS A 4 -3.64 7.83 9.33
C HIS A 4 -2.26 8.45 9.01
N PRO A 5 -1.36 7.71 8.34
CA PRO A 5 -0.10 8.28 7.86
C PRO A 5 -0.46 9.42 6.93
N SER A 6 -0.18 10.65 7.38
CA SER A 6 -0.55 11.83 6.63
C SER A 6 0.41 11.94 5.45
N THR A 7 -0.04 11.49 4.29
CA THR A 7 0.35 12.09 3.01
C THR A 7 0.51 13.59 3.23
N SER A 8 1.67 14.13 2.84
CA SER A 8 1.96 15.55 3.02
C SER A 8 0.75 16.37 2.58
N PRO A 9 0.32 17.41 3.32
CA PRO A 9 -0.77 18.27 2.88
C PRO A 9 -0.63 18.73 1.43
N HIS A 10 0.60 18.89 0.94
CA HIS A 10 0.90 19.20 -0.46
C HIS A 10 0.57 18.06 -1.43
N ASP A 11 0.78 16.80 -1.05
CA ASP A 11 0.42 15.64 -1.87
C ASP A 11 -1.09 15.50 -2.02
N HIS A 12 -1.84 15.72 -0.94
CA HIS A 12 -3.29 15.76 -0.98
C HIS A 12 -3.81 16.89 -1.84
N ALA A 13 -3.27 18.11 -1.68
CA ALA A 13 -3.68 19.26 -2.50
C ALA A 13 -3.39 19.04 -3.98
N ARG A 14 -2.23 18.48 -4.32
CA ARG A 14 -1.85 18.16 -5.71
C ARG A 14 -2.77 17.13 -6.35
N ALA A 15 -3.06 16.04 -5.64
CA ALA A 15 -3.88 14.98 -6.20
C ALA A 15 -5.38 15.33 -6.20
N LEU A 16 -5.85 16.15 -5.23
CA LEU A 16 -7.15 16.81 -5.30
C LEU A 16 -7.24 17.73 -6.53
N ALA A 17 -6.21 18.53 -6.80
CA ALA A 17 -6.14 19.40 -7.97
C ALA A 17 -6.25 18.61 -9.28
N GLN A 18 -5.52 17.51 -9.38
CA GLN A 18 -5.57 16.59 -10.53
C GLN A 18 -6.96 15.96 -10.69
N ARG A 19 -7.57 15.50 -9.59
CA ARG A 19 -8.90 14.89 -9.61
C ARG A 19 -9.98 15.86 -10.07
N VAL A 20 -9.99 17.07 -9.52
CA VAL A 20 -10.95 18.12 -9.88
C VAL A 20 -10.81 18.48 -11.36
N ARG A 21 -9.57 18.62 -11.85
CA ARG A 21 -9.29 18.88 -13.27
C ARG A 21 -9.82 17.75 -14.16
N ALA A 22 -9.49 16.50 -13.85
CA ALA A 22 -9.92 15.34 -14.62
C ALA A 22 -11.45 15.23 -14.70
N LEU A 23 -12.14 15.32 -13.56
CA LEU A 23 -13.62 15.26 -13.50
C LEU A 23 -14.30 16.38 -14.29
N ARG A 24 -13.69 17.56 -14.32
CA ARG A 24 -14.16 18.70 -15.12
C ARG A 24 -13.96 18.42 -16.61
N GLU A 25 -12.79 17.94 -17.00
CA GLU A 25 -12.41 17.66 -18.40
C GLU A 25 -13.22 16.51 -19.00
N ASP A 26 -13.49 15.44 -18.24
CA ASP A 26 -14.35 14.33 -18.65
C ASP A 26 -15.80 14.78 -18.95
N ARG A 27 -16.24 15.87 -18.31
CA ARG A 27 -17.55 16.50 -18.57
C ARG A 27 -17.51 17.50 -19.73
N GLY A 28 -16.33 17.75 -20.31
CA GLY A 28 -16.12 18.79 -21.31
C GLY A 28 -16.29 20.21 -20.76
N TRP A 29 -16.15 20.42 -19.45
CA TRP A 29 -16.39 21.72 -18.82
C TRP A 29 -15.14 22.60 -18.82
N THR A 30 -15.33 23.90 -19.06
CA THR A 30 -14.27 24.89 -18.84
C THR A 30 -14.16 25.25 -17.36
N ARG A 31 -13.07 25.91 -16.96
CA ARG A 31 -12.91 26.40 -15.58
C ARG A 31 -13.99 27.41 -15.22
N GLU A 32 -14.37 28.28 -16.15
CA GLU A 32 -15.43 29.27 -15.98
C GLU A 32 -16.77 28.57 -15.70
N ARG A 33 -17.04 27.47 -16.42
CA ARG A 33 -18.26 26.69 -16.22
C ARG A 33 -18.30 26.07 -14.82
N LEU A 34 -17.24 25.37 -14.41
CA LEU A 34 -17.20 24.75 -13.08
C LEU A 34 -17.23 25.79 -11.96
N ALA A 35 -16.48 26.89 -12.08
CA ALA A 35 -16.46 27.95 -11.08
C ALA A 35 -17.86 28.57 -10.90
N LYS A 36 -18.59 28.78 -12.00
CA LYS A 36 -19.99 29.25 -11.98
C LYS A 36 -20.91 28.26 -11.26
N GLU A 37 -20.85 26.97 -11.60
CA GLU A 37 -21.68 25.93 -10.97
C GLU A 37 -21.34 25.75 -9.47
N ALA A 38 -20.07 25.89 -9.10
CA ALA A 38 -19.62 25.82 -7.71
C ALA A 38 -19.83 27.12 -6.92
N GLY A 39 -20.28 28.21 -7.55
CA GLY A 39 -20.46 29.50 -6.89
C GLY A 39 -19.15 30.10 -6.35
N ILE A 40 -18.02 29.86 -7.03
CA ILE A 40 -16.70 30.37 -6.63
C ILE A 40 -16.06 31.23 -7.73
N ALA A 41 -15.10 32.08 -7.36
CA ALA A 41 -14.35 32.85 -8.34
C ALA A 41 -13.51 31.93 -9.26
N VAL A 42 -13.47 32.23 -10.57
CA VAL A 42 -12.68 31.47 -11.56
C VAL A 42 -11.21 31.39 -11.17
N GLY A 43 -10.63 32.48 -10.63
CA GLY A 43 -9.26 32.48 -10.11
C GLY A 43 -9.05 31.59 -8.89
N THR A 44 -10.09 31.33 -8.08
CA THR A 44 -10.03 30.35 -6.98
C THR A 44 -9.98 28.92 -7.52
N LEU A 45 -10.80 28.60 -8.53
CA LEU A 45 -10.73 27.30 -9.19
C LEU A 45 -9.38 27.11 -9.90
N GLY A 46 -8.88 28.15 -10.59
CA GLY A 46 -7.58 28.11 -11.25
C GLY A 46 -6.44 27.79 -10.29
N ARG A 47 -6.42 28.43 -9.11
CA ARG A 47 -5.42 28.12 -8.06
C ARG A 47 -5.61 26.72 -7.47
N LEU A 48 -6.85 26.28 -7.28
CA LEU A 48 -7.16 24.93 -6.79
C LEU A 48 -6.63 23.86 -7.75
N GLU A 49 -6.82 24.04 -9.06
CA GLU A 49 -6.31 23.11 -10.09
C GLU A 49 -4.80 23.24 -10.35
N SER A 50 -4.12 24.24 -9.77
CA SER A 50 -2.69 24.47 -9.96
C SER A 50 -1.89 23.63 -8.96
N GLU A 51 -1.60 22.37 -9.31
CA GLU A 51 -0.62 21.43 -8.72
C GLU A 51 -0.23 21.64 -7.23
N GLY A 52 -1.20 21.83 -6.34
CA GLY A 52 -0.96 21.95 -4.89
C GLY A 52 -0.34 23.28 -4.42
N ALA A 53 -0.43 24.35 -5.23
CA ALA A 53 0.06 25.69 -4.89
C ALA A 53 -0.69 26.34 -3.70
N ILE A 54 -1.90 25.86 -3.39
CA ILE A 54 -2.71 26.33 -2.25
C ILE A 54 -3.41 25.15 -1.56
N GLN A 55 -3.62 25.28 -0.24
CA GLN A 55 -4.55 24.43 0.50
C GLN A 55 -5.96 25.01 0.36
N PRO A 56 -6.88 24.35 -0.37
CA PRO A 56 -8.23 24.86 -0.51
C PRO A 56 -9.00 24.75 0.82
N GLY A 57 -9.83 25.74 1.12
CA GLY A 57 -10.72 25.69 2.28
C GLY A 57 -11.77 24.59 2.14
N PHE A 58 -12.18 23.98 3.25
CA PHE A 58 -13.16 22.89 3.29
C PHE A 58 -14.45 23.20 2.50
N PHE A 59 -15.01 24.40 2.67
CA PHE A 59 -16.22 24.82 1.95
C PHE A 59 -16.00 24.96 0.43
N THR A 60 -14.80 25.35 -0.01
CA THR A 60 -14.47 25.41 -1.43
C THR A 60 -14.44 24.00 -2.03
N VAL A 61 -13.84 23.04 -1.33
CA VAL A 61 -13.82 21.64 -1.74
C VAL A 61 -15.25 21.07 -1.82
N GLY A 62 -16.07 21.34 -0.80
CA GLY A 62 -17.48 20.93 -0.78
C GLY A 62 -18.31 21.53 -1.92
N ALA A 63 -18.11 22.81 -2.23
CA ALA A 63 -18.82 23.48 -3.32
C ALA A 63 -18.45 22.88 -4.69
N VAL A 64 -17.16 22.59 -4.91
CA VAL A 64 -16.68 21.94 -6.14
C VAL A 64 -17.20 20.49 -6.25
N ALA A 65 -17.20 19.72 -5.16
CA ALA A 65 -17.77 18.37 -5.13
C ALA A 65 -19.27 18.38 -5.49
N GLY A 66 -20.02 19.32 -4.89
CA GLY A 66 -21.44 19.52 -5.19
C GLY A 66 -21.69 19.87 -6.65
N ALA A 67 -20.92 20.80 -7.22
CA ALA A 67 -21.03 21.20 -8.62
C ALA A 67 -20.69 20.06 -9.60
N LEU A 68 -19.74 19.19 -9.25
CA LEU A 68 -19.39 18.01 -10.04
C LEU A 68 -20.34 16.83 -9.82
N ALA A 69 -21.28 16.92 -8.88
CA ALA A 69 -22.17 15.85 -8.45
C ALA A 69 -21.41 14.57 -8.05
N VAL A 70 -20.32 14.74 -7.31
CA VAL A 70 -19.52 13.63 -6.75
C VAL A 70 -19.48 13.72 -5.23
N SER A 71 -19.31 12.59 -4.55
CA SER A 71 -19.09 12.62 -3.11
C SER A 71 -17.70 13.20 -2.78
N LEU A 72 -17.52 13.69 -1.55
CA LEU A 72 -16.17 14.06 -1.08
C LEU A 72 -15.23 12.86 -1.15
N ASP A 73 -15.71 11.65 -0.83
CA ASP A 73 -14.90 10.43 -0.95
C ASP A 73 -14.43 10.20 -2.40
N ASP A 74 -15.28 10.41 -3.40
CA ASP A 74 -14.92 10.29 -4.83
C ASP A 74 -13.93 11.35 -5.30
N LEU A 75 -14.00 12.54 -4.72
CA LEU A 75 -13.05 13.63 -4.95
C LEU A 75 -11.67 13.31 -4.37
N PHE A 76 -11.61 12.44 -3.37
CA PHE A 76 -10.37 11.93 -2.78
C PHE A 76 -10.10 10.45 -3.13
N ARG A 77 -10.82 9.86 -4.10
CA ARG A 77 -10.66 8.44 -4.48
C ARG A 77 -9.45 8.19 -5.36
N GLU A 78 -9.10 9.11 -6.28
CA GLU A 78 -7.87 9.00 -7.09
C GLU A 78 -6.59 9.38 -6.32
N THR A 79 -6.73 10.00 -5.14
CA THR A 79 -5.62 10.14 -4.18
C THR A 79 -5.21 8.83 -3.52
N ARG A 80 -6.02 7.77 -3.61
CA ARG A 80 -5.63 6.45 -3.11
C ARG A 80 -4.64 5.83 -4.07
N ALA A 81 -3.40 5.74 -3.62
CA ALA A 81 -2.33 5.12 -4.36
C ALA A 81 -2.75 3.71 -4.80
N THR A 82 -2.42 3.32 -6.05
CA THR A 82 -2.90 2.07 -6.67
C THR A 82 -2.69 0.88 -5.72
N PRO A 83 -3.76 0.14 -5.36
CA PRO A 83 -3.64 -1.06 -4.53
C PRO A 83 -2.73 -2.11 -5.16
N GLY A 84 -2.17 -2.97 -4.32
CA GLY A 84 -1.35 -4.08 -4.78
C GLY A 84 -0.36 -4.57 -3.73
N LEU A 85 0.64 -5.29 -4.21
CA LEU A 85 1.64 -5.92 -3.36
C LEU A 85 2.99 -5.22 -3.51
N TRP A 86 3.65 -5.02 -2.37
CA TRP A 86 5.03 -4.62 -2.28
C TRP A 86 5.87 -5.74 -1.68
N SER A 87 6.92 -6.14 -2.36
CA SER A 87 7.86 -7.11 -1.84
C SER A 87 8.87 -6.40 -0.93
N VAL A 88 8.98 -6.81 0.34
CA VAL A 88 9.94 -6.19 1.26
C VAL A 88 10.66 -7.20 2.16
N GLY A 89 11.99 -7.06 2.20
CA GLY A 89 12.89 -7.76 3.11
C GLY A 89 13.59 -6.79 4.05
N TYR A 90 13.75 -7.16 5.32
CA TYR A 90 14.41 -6.31 6.32
C TYR A 90 15.88 -6.66 6.59
N GLU A 91 16.44 -7.65 5.89
CA GLU A 91 17.88 -7.89 5.89
C GLU A 91 18.63 -6.60 5.49
N GLY A 92 19.73 -6.30 6.18
CA GLY A 92 20.49 -5.05 5.97
C GLY A 92 19.86 -3.75 6.51
N ARG A 93 18.53 -3.65 6.70
CA ARG A 93 17.82 -2.45 7.19
C ARG A 93 17.63 -2.34 8.71
N ASP A 94 17.95 -1.23 9.35
CA ASP A 94 17.45 -0.92 10.69
C ASP A 94 15.94 -0.60 10.67
N ILE A 95 15.32 -0.48 11.84
CA ILE A 95 13.87 -0.29 11.94
C ILE A 95 13.42 1.07 11.42
N ASP A 96 14.21 2.12 11.61
CA ASP A 96 13.82 3.48 11.25
C ASP A 96 13.88 3.65 9.73
N SER A 97 14.96 3.18 9.09
CA SER A 97 15.08 3.17 7.62
C SER A 97 14.04 2.26 6.95
N PHE A 98 13.67 1.15 7.59
CA PHE A 98 12.60 0.29 7.11
C PHE A 98 11.24 1.00 7.17
N VAL A 99 10.86 1.58 8.30
CA VAL A 99 9.58 2.30 8.42
C VAL A 99 9.52 3.50 7.48
N ALA A 100 10.61 4.25 7.33
CA ALA A 100 10.71 5.34 6.36
C ALA A 100 10.42 4.86 4.92
N SER A 101 11.02 3.75 4.48
CA SER A 101 10.78 3.20 3.14
C SER A 101 9.32 2.77 2.90
N LEU A 102 8.62 2.31 3.95
CA LEU A 102 7.20 1.98 3.87
C LEU A 102 6.33 3.23 3.72
N LEU A 103 6.66 4.31 4.46
CA LEU A 103 5.97 5.59 4.37
C LEU A 103 6.17 6.27 3.01
N ASP A 104 7.40 6.28 2.51
CA ASP A 104 7.72 6.81 1.17
C ASP A 104 6.95 6.06 0.07
N SER A 105 6.79 4.75 0.27
CA SER A 105 6.00 3.87 -0.59
C SER A 105 4.51 3.85 -0.23
N ARG A 106 4.03 4.72 0.69
CA ARG A 106 2.62 4.82 1.12
C ARG A 106 1.98 3.46 1.40
N ILE A 107 2.69 2.59 2.10
CA ILE A 107 2.19 1.27 2.47
C ILE A 107 1.13 1.43 3.56
N ASP A 108 -0.04 0.84 3.33
CA ASP A 108 -1.15 0.85 4.28
C ASP A 108 -1.02 -0.31 5.28
N VAL A 109 -0.57 -1.48 4.81
CA VAL A 109 -0.55 -2.73 5.56
C VAL A 109 0.78 -3.46 5.37
N VAL A 110 1.37 -3.96 6.46
CA VAL A 110 2.45 -4.95 6.43
C VAL A 110 1.87 -6.33 6.72
N ALA A 111 1.96 -7.22 5.72
CA ALA A 111 1.65 -8.64 5.86
C ALA A 111 2.93 -9.42 6.16
N ASP A 112 3.13 -9.78 7.42
CA ASP A 112 4.26 -10.61 7.85
C ASP A 112 4.01 -12.08 7.49
N VAL A 113 4.82 -12.61 6.57
CA VAL A 113 4.74 -14.00 6.11
C VAL A 113 5.85 -14.86 6.73
N ARG A 114 6.38 -14.49 7.89
CA ARG A 114 7.29 -15.35 8.66
C ARG A 114 6.47 -16.39 9.42
N LEU A 115 6.90 -17.66 9.37
CA LEU A 115 6.26 -18.72 10.17
C LEU A 115 6.32 -18.39 11.67
N THR A 116 7.45 -17.85 12.13
CA THR A 116 7.64 -17.36 13.49
C THR A 116 8.27 -15.98 13.41
N PRO A 117 7.55 -14.90 13.76
CA PRO A 117 8.01 -13.51 13.62
C PRO A 117 8.93 -13.09 14.78
N ILE A 118 9.95 -13.91 15.04
CA ILE A 118 11.07 -13.60 15.94
C ILE A 118 12.24 -13.09 15.12
N SER A 119 13.00 -12.14 15.65
CA SER A 119 14.18 -11.60 15.01
C SER A 119 15.21 -11.18 16.04
N ARG A 120 16.48 -11.47 15.74
CA ARG A 120 17.63 -10.93 16.50
C ARG A 120 17.92 -9.47 16.14
N LYS A 121 17.39 -9.00 15.00
CA LYS A 121 17.55 -7.62 14.58
C LYS A 121 16.65 -6.72 15.40
N LYS A 122 17.24 -5.70 16.05
CA LYS A 122 16.52 -4.74 16.89
C LYS A 122 15.35 -4.14 16.10
N GLY A 123 14.16 -4.13 16.72
CA GLY A 123 12.93 -3.59 16.12
C GLY A 123 12.09 -4.58 15.31
N PHE A 124 12.63 -5.73 14.89
CA PHE A 124 11.93 -6.65 13.97
C PHE A 124 11.28 -7.87 14.63
N SER A 125 11.20 -7.93 15.96
CA SER A 125 10.32 -8.89 16.64
C SER A 125 8.86 -8.46 16.45
N LYS A 126 7.92 -9.42 16.39
CA LYS A 126 6.47 -9.15 16.20
C LYS A 126 5.97 -7.94 16.99
N THR A 127 6.23 -7.94 18.30
CA THR A 127 5.75 -6.86 19.19
C THR A 127 6.38 -5.52 18.86
N ARG A 128 7.71 -5.45 18.68
CA ARG A 128 8.38 -4.18 18.43
C ARG A 128 8.08 -3.63 17.04
N LEU A 129 7.99 -4.52 16.05
CA LEU A 129 7.61 -4.15 14.69
C LEU A 129 6.18 -3.65 14.66
N GLY A 130 5.26 -4.35 15.32
CA GLY A 130 3.86 -3.91 15.42
C GLY A 130 3.72 -2.53 16.07
N VAL A 131 4.48 -2.24 17.13
CA VAL A 131 4.52 -0.90 17.75
C VAL A 131 5.02 0.17 16.78
N ALA A 132 6.18 -0.05 16.15
CA ALA A 132 6.77 0.92 15.23
C ALA A 132 5.86 1.20 14.01
N LEU A 133 5.21 0.18 13.47
CA LEU A 133 4.25 0.33 12.37
C LEU A 133 2.99 1.08 12.82
N ALA A 134 2.45 0.76 14.00
CA ALA A 134 1.27 1.44 14.52
C ALA A 134 1.53 2.93 14.79
N GLU A 135 2.72 3.28 15.31
CA GLU A 135 3.16 4.68 15.47
C GLU A 135 3.24 5.42 14.13
N ALA A 136 3.59 4.70 13.06
CA ALA A 136 3.60 5.21 11.69
C ALA A 136 2.23 5.16 10.99
N GLY A 137 1.17 4.69 11.66
CA GLY A 137 -0.17 4.55 11.07
C GLY A 137 -0.30 3.39 10.07
N ILE A 138 0.62 2.43 10.08
CA ILE A 138 0.64 1.27 9.18
C ILE A 138 0.06 0.06 9.92
N GLU A 139 -0.92 -0.61 9.33
CA GLU A 139 -1.50 -1.82 9.91
C GLU A 139 -0.51 -2.99 9.85
N TYR A 140 -0.46 -3.80 10.90
CA TYR A 140 0.36 -5.02 10.93
C TYR A 140 -0.54 -6.26 11.04
N THR A 141 -0.38 -7.18 10.09
CA THR A 141 -1.03 -8.50 10.12
C THR A 141 0.00 -9.61 9.98
N HIS A 142 -0.19 -10.70 10.72
CA HIS A 142 0.68 -11.87 10.67
C HIS A 142 -0.07 -13.02 10.02
N LEU A 143 0.39 -13.45 8.84
CA LEU A 143 -0.18 -14.52 8.03
C LEU A 143 0.68 -15.76 8.16
N ARG A 144 0.47 -16.47 9.27
CA ARG A 144 1.31 -17.61 9.67
C ARG A 144 1.27 -18.75 8.64
N GLY A 145 0.12 -18.98 7.99
CA GLY A 145 -0.06 -20.00 6.97
C GLY A 145 0.83 -19.79 5.74
N LEU A 146 1.35 -18.57 5.55
CA LEU A 146 2.26 -18.21 4.46
C LEU A 146 3.74 -18.29 4.87
N GLY A 147 4.03 -18.90 6.01
CA GLY A 147 5.37 -19.01 6.59
C GLY A 147 6.19 -20.18 6.08
N ASN A 148 7.45 -19.94 5.71
CA ASN A 148 8.37 -21.02 5.33
C ASN A 148 8.95 -21.77 6.55
N PRO A 149 8.71 -23.09 6.69
CA PRO A 149 9.24 -23.87 7.80
C PRO A 149 10.75 -24.05 7.72
N LYS A 150 11.36 -24.35 8.88
CA LYS A 150 12.83 -24.40 9.03
C LYS A 150 13.49 -25.42 8.10
N ASP A 151 12.85 -26.58 7.95
CA ASP A 151 13.29 -27.68 7.09
C ASP A 151 13.18 -27.35 5.58
N ASN A 152 12.57 -26.23 5.18
CA ASN A 152 12.52 -25.78 3.78
C ASN A 152 13.49 -24.63 3.48
N ARG A 153 14.32 -24.22 4.43
CA ARG A 153 15.19 -23.05 4.25
C ARG A 153 16.47 -23.37 3.51
N GLU A 154 16.99 -24.58 3.70
CA GLU A 154 18.26 -25.03 3.11
C GLU A 154 18.32 -24.88 1.57
N PRO A 155 17.29 -25.29 0.78
CA PRO A 155 17.33 -25.14 -0.67
C PRO A 155 17.43 -23.68 -1.16
N PHE A 156 17.01 -22.71 -0.34
CA PHE A 156 17.13 -21.28 -0.67
C PHE A 156 18.54 -20.73 -0.43
N TRP A 157 19.31 -21.38 0.45
CA TRP A 157 20.66 -20.98 0.81
C TRP A 157 21.72 -21.61 -0.10
N ASP A 158 21.55 -22.88 -0.46
CA ASP A 158 22.51 -23.63 -1.28
C ASP A 158 22.27 -23.52 -2.80
N GLY A 159 21.24 -22.76 -3.22
CA GLY A 159 20.95 -22.45 -4.62
C GLY A 159 19.96 -23.39 -5.30
N ARG A 160 19.44 -24.43 -4.61
CA ARG A 160 18.36 -25.30 -5.12
C ARG A 160 16.98 -24.64 -5.04
N LEU A 161 16.87 -23.41 -5.56
CA LEU A 161 15.71 -22.53 -5.38
C LEU A 161 14.39 -23.20 -5.79
N GLU A 162 14.33 -23.85 -6.94
CA GLU A 162 13.10 -24.51 -7.41
C GLU A 162 12.66 -25.68 -6.53
N VAL A 163 13.60 -26.39 -5.89
CA VAL A 163 13.26 -27.44 -4.91
C VAL A 163 12.55 -26.81 -3.72
N GLY A 164 13.11 -25.72 -3.17
CA GLY A 164 12.50 -24.97 -2.06
C GLY A 164 11.13 -24.40 -2.41
N ARG A 165 10.98 -23.84 -3.61
CA ARG A 165 9.71 -23.30 -4.11
C ARG A 165 8.66 -24.38 -4.33
N ALA A 166 9.03 -25.51 -4.96
CA ALA A 166 8.11 -26.61 -5.20
C ALA A 166 7.57 -27.17 -3.89
N ARG A 167 8.44 -27.38 -2.90
CA ARG A 167 8.02 -27.77 -1.56
C ARG A 167 7.10 -26.74 -0.91
N PHE A 168 7.44 -25.45 -0.99
CA PHE A 168 6.62 -24.38 -0.42
C PHE A 168 5.24 -24.28 -1.08
N ARG A 169 5.14 -24.44 -2.41
CA ARG A 169 3.85 -24.52 -3.12
C ARG A 169 2.98 -25.65 -2.58
N GLY A 170 3.56 -26.80 -2.23
CA GLY A 170 2.85 -27.89 -1.57
C GLY A 170 2.30 -27.52 -0.19
N LEU A 171 3.04 -26.74 0.61
CA LEU A 171 2.59 -26.24 1.91
C LEU A 171 1.42 -25.27 1.80
N LEU A 172 1.35 -24.50 0.71
CA LEU A 172 0.24 -23.58 0.44
C LEU A 172 -1.09 -24.30 0.18
N ALA A 173 -1.11 -25.63 0.01
CA ALA A 173 -2.36 -26.38 -0.15
C ALA A 173 -3.15 -26.58 1.15
N SER A 174 -2.57 -26.25 2.31
CA SER A 174 -3.27 -26.37 3.60
C SER A 174 -4.41 -25.36 3.75
N GLU A 175 -5.43 -25.68 4.54
CA GLU A 175 -6.57 -24.78 4.79
C GLU A 175 -6.14 -23.45 5.42
N GLU A 176 -5.20 -23.48 6.38
CA GLU A 176 -4.62 -22.28 7.00
C GLU A 176 -3.97 -21.37 5.94
N ALA A 177 -3.17 -21.95 5.04
CA ALA A 177 -2.51 -21.20 3.98
C ALA A 177 -3.48 -20.66 2.93
N GLN A 178 -4.51 -21.43 2.55
CA GLN A 178 -5.54 -20.96 1.62
C GLN A 178 -6.33 -19.78 2.20
N SER A 179 -6.72 -19.86 3.47
CA SER A 179 -7.39 -18.76 4.17
C SER A 179 -6.52 -17.50 4.23
N ASP A 180 -5.25 -17.63 4.57
CA ASP A 180 -4.33 -16.49 4.61
C ASP A 180 -4.04 -15.90 3.21
N LEU A 181 -3.99 -16.74 2.16
CA LEU A 181 -3.87 -16.27 0.77
C LEU A 181 -5.11 -15.46 0.35
N ASP A 182 -6.31 -15.87 0.77
CA ASP A 182 -7.55 -15.13 0.47
C ASP A 182 -7.59 -13.80 1.22
N ARG A 183 -7.19 -13.78 2.49
CA ARG A 183 -7.07 -12.53 3.27
C ARG A 183 -6.07 -11.56 2.64
N LEU A 184 -4.90 -12.06 2.22
CA LEU A 184 -3.89 -11.24 1.55
C LEU A 184 -4.38 -10.72 0.19
N ALA A 185 -5.10 -11.56 -0.57
CA ALA A 185 -5.69 -11.18 -1.85
C ALA A 185 -6.75 -10.07 -1.69
N GLU A 186 -7.62 -10.17 -0.70
CA GLU A 186 -8.63 -9.14 -0.42
C GLU A 186 -7.99 -7.82 -0.03
N HIS A 187 -7.01 -7.84 0.90
CA HIS A 187 -6.28 -6.64 1.29
C HIS A 187 -5.57 -6.00 0.08
N ALA A 188 -4.93 -6.78 -0.78
CA ALA A 188 -4.20 -6.27 -1.93
C ALA A 188 -5.08 -5.63 -3.01
N ARG A 189 -6.38 -5.95 -3.05
CA ARG A 189 -7.35 -5.29 -3.95
C ARG A 189 -7.73 -3.89 -3.48
N GLN A 190 -7.59 -3.63 -2.17
CA GLN A 190 -8.08 -2.41 -1.53
C GLN A 190 -6.95 -1.48 -1.07
N PHE A 191 -5.79 -2.04 -0.75
CA PHE A 191 -4.69 -1.37 -0.07
C PHE A 191 -3.33 -1.68 -0.71
N ARG A 192 -2.32 -0.89 -0.35
CA ARG A 192 -0.91 -1.17 -0.63
C ARG A 192 -0.34 -2.04 0.48
N VAL A 193 -0.11 -3.31 0.16
CA VAL A 193 0.29 -4.31 1.14
C VAL A 193 1.75 -4.69 0.95
N ALA A 194 2.59 -4.39 1.93
CA ALA A 194 3.97 -4.84 1.95
C ALA A 194 4.05 -6.27 2.53
N VAL A 195 4.43 -7.23 1.69
CA VAL A 195 4.64 -8.63 2.09
C VAL A 195 6.05 -8.75 2.66
N LEU A 196 6.14 -9.02 3.96
CA LEU A 196 7.38 -8.97 4.72
C LEU A 196 7.97 -10.35 4.99
N CYS A 197 9.25 -10.52 4.70
CA CYS A 197 10.06 -11.60 5.26
C CYS A 197 11.47 -11.09 5.64
N PHE A 198 12.37 -11.98 6.09
CA PHE A 198 13.74 -11.59 6.42
C PHE A 198 14.56 -11.21 5.18
N GLU A 199 14.61 -12.11 4.20
CA GLU A 199 15.48 -12.04 3.03
C GLU A 199 15.24 -10.77 2.19
N LYS A 200 16.33 -10.07 1.84
CA LYS A 200 16.27 -8.88 0.99
C LYS A 200 15.78 -9.24 -0.41
N ASP A 201 16.36 -10.28 -1.00
CA ASP A 201 16.06 -10.71 -2.37
C ASP A 201 14.88 -11.70 -2.41
N GLU A 202 13.72 -11.25 -2.91
CA GLU A 202 12.54 -12.13 -3.05
C GLU A 202 12.79 -13.36 -3.92
N SER A 203 13.73 -13.28 -4.86
CA SER A 203 14.09 -14.41 -5.72
C SER A 203 14.81 -15.53 -4.97
N ARG A 204 15.23 -15.27 -3.73
CA ARG A 204 15.96 -16.20 -2.88
C ARG A 204 15.15 -16.64 -1.67
N CYS A 205 13.84 -16.41 -1.66
CA CYS A 205 13.00 -16.87 -0.56
C CYS A 205 11.59 -17.30 -1.00
N HIS A 206 10.80 -17.76 -0.02
CA HIS A 206 9.41 -18.17 -0.24
C HIS A 206 8.47 -17.01 -0.62
N ARG A 207 8.87 -15.77 -0.32
CA ARG A 207 8.06 -14.56 -0.56
C ARG A 207 7.64 -14.46 -2.04
N GLN A 208 8.51 -14.78 -2.98
CA GLN A 208 8.14 -14.76 -4.41
C GLN A 208 6.98 -15.73 -4.72
N VAL A 209 6.94 -16.91 -4.11
CA VAL A 209 5.83 -17.85 -4.33
C VAL A 209 4.51 -17.27 -3.82
N VAL A 210 4.53 -16.63 -2.64
CA VAL A 210 3.35 -15.94 -2.09
C VAL A 210 2.89 -14.82 -3.05
N LEU A 211 3.81 -13.93 -3.45
CA LEU A 211 3.53 -12.80 -4.34
C LEU A 211 2.95 -13.27 -5.69
N GLU A 212 3.55 -14.28 -6.31
CA GLU A 212 3.07 -14.84 -7.58
C GLU A 212 1.68 -15.46 -7.45
N THR A 213 1.42 -16.14 -6.33
CA THR A 213 0.13 -16.80 -6.07
C THR A 213 -0.97 -15.77 -5.91
N VAL A 214 -0.74 -14.73 -5.10
CA VAL A 214 -1.73 -13.67 -4.88
C VAL A 214 -1.92 -12.80 -6.12
N ARG A 215 -0.84 -12.49 -6.86
CA ARG A 215 -0.95 -11.80 -8.15
C ARG A 215 -1.90 -12.52 -9.11
N LYS A 216 -1.78 -13.85 -9.22
CA LYS A 216 -2.69 -14.65 -10.06
C LYS A 216 -4.12 -14.69 -9.51
N ARG A 217 -4.29 -14.74 -8.18
CA ARG A 217 -5.59 -14.83 -7.51
C ARG A 217 -6.38 -13.51 -7.53
N ALA A 218 -5.70 -12.37 -7.45
CA ALA A 218 -6.33 -11.06 -7.32
C ALA A 218 -6.12 -10.13 -8.53
N ALA A 219 -5.29 -10.51 -9.50
CA ALA A 219 -4.92 -9.68 -10.65
C ALA A 219 -4.39 -8.28 -10.25
N VAL A 220 -3.59 -8.22 -9.19
CA VAL A 220 -3.01 -6.99 -8.63
C VAL A 220 -1.53 -6.85 -9.02
N PRO A 221 -1.00 -5.61 -9.13
CA PRO A 221 0.42 -5.40 -9.40
C PRO A 221 1.29 -5.87 -8.23
N VAL A 222 2.53 -6.27 -8.55
CA VAL A 222 3.59 -6.58 -7.58
C VAL A 222 4.78 -5.68 -7.87
N THR A 223 5.25 -4.95 -6.86
CA THR A 223 6.35 -3.99 -6.98
C THR A 223 7.42 -4.29 -5.92
N PRO A 224 8.73 -4.22 -6.22
CA PRO A 224 9.75 -4.28 -5.19
C PRO A 224 9.73 -2.99 -4.34
N LEU A 225 9.92 -3.12 -3.02
CA LEU A 225 10.10 -1.96 -2.15
C LEU A 225 11.58 -1.58 -2.07
N ALA A 226 11.89 -0.33 -2.40
CA ALA A 226 13.25 0.21 -2.47
C ALA A 226 13.96 0.19 -1.12
#